data_AF-A0A1B7MKC5-F1
#
_entry.id   AF-A0A1B7MKC5-F1
#
_cell.length_a   1.000
_cell.length_b   1.000
_cell.length_c   1.000
_cell.angle_alpha   90.00
_cell.angle_beta   90.00
_cell.angle_gamma   90.00
#
_symmetry.space_group_name_H-M   'P 1'
#
loop_
_entity.id
_entity.type
_entity.pdbx_description
1 polymer ?
#
loop_
_entity_poly.entity_id
_entity_poly.type
_entity_poly.pdbx_seq_one_letter_code
_entity_poly.pdbx_strand_id
1 'polypeptide(L)' 'ASILSGDTSEKTQHFLLDVARLLLDIETTDGVMTPLIKRNTTVPTKKSETFSTYQNNQPGVLIQV' A
#
# COMPACT_ATOMS: atom_id res chain seq x y z
N ALA A 1 13.17 -25.90 11.56
CA ALA A 1 12.59 -27.26 11.54
C ALA A 1 12.07 -27.63 12.94
N SER A 2 11.05 -26.91 13.43
CA SER A 2 10.45 -27.09 14.76
C SER A 2 8.92 -27.14 14.64
N ILE A 3 8.44 -27.87 13.63
CA ILE A 3 7.03 -27.92 13.22
C ILE A 3 6.40 -29.31 13.38
N LEU A 4 7.20 -30.35 13.67
CA LEU A 4 6.70 -31.71 13.91
C LEU A 4 6.73 -32.11 15.40
N SER A 5 7.21 -31.23 16.27
CA SER A 5 7.39 -31.49 17.70
C SER A 5 6.37 -30.72 18.54
N GLY A 6 5.09 -30.93 18.28
CA GLY A 6 3.96 -30.86 19.23
C GLY A 6 3.89 -29.74 20.29
N ASP A 7 4.61 -28.63 20.16
CA ASP A 7 4.61 -27.57 21.17
C ASP A 7 3.45 -26.61 20.86
N THR A 8 2.32 -26.86 21.50
CA THR A 8 1.16 -25.97 21.56
C THR A 8 1.45 -24.77 22.46
N SER A 9 2.49 -24.01 22.13
CA SER A 9 2.64 -22.65 22.65
C SER A 9 1.67 -21.76 21.88
N GLU A 10 0.50 -21.53 22.47
CA GLU A 10 -0.62 -20.74 21.94
C GLU A 10 -0.26 -19.30 21.52
N LYS A 11 0.98 -18.86 21.73
CA LYS A 11 1.48 -17.51 21.44
C LYS A 11 2.08 -17.33 20.05
N THR A 12 2.26 -18.40 19.27
CA THR A 12 2.76 -18.27 17.89
C THR A 12 1.78 -18.89 16.92
N GLN A 13 0.56 -18.36 16.91
CA GLN A 13 -0.31 -18.52 15.74
C GLN A 13 0.40 -17.80 14.59
N HIS A 14 1.14 -18.57 13.80
CA HIS A 14 1.76 -18.11 12.57
C HIS A 14 0.64 -17.75 11.58
N PHE A 15 0.10 -16.55 11.72
CA PHE A 15 -0.87 -16.00 10.79
C PHE A 15 -0.13 -15.61 9.50
N LEU A 16 -0.62 -16.13 8.38
CA LEU A 16 -0.28 -15.60 7.06
C LEU A 16 -1.12 -14.34 6.87
N LEU A 17 -0.48 -13.18 6.99
CA LEU A 17 -1.11 -11.90 6.66
C LEU A 17 -0.67 -11.50 5.25
N ASP A 18 -1.63 -11.47 4.33
CA ASP A 18 -1.40 -10.88 3.02
C ASP A 18 -1.38 -9.36 3.16
N VAL A 19 -0.19 -8.78 3.01
CA VAL A 19 0.04 -7.34 3.13
C VAL A 19 0.76 -6.76 1.92
N ALA A 20 0.48 -5.49 1.61
CA ALA A 20 1.18 -4.75 0.58
C ALA A 20 2.69 -4.64 0.90
N ARG A 21 3.53 -5.17 0.00
CA ARG A 21 4.99 -5.24 0.19
C ARG A 21 5.67 -3.88 0.09
N LEU A 22 5.15 -3.01 -0.77
CA LEU A 22 5.65 -1.67 -1.02
C LEU A 22 4.56 -0.64 -0.77
N LEU A 23 5.00 0.60 -0.58
CA LEU A 23 4.18 1.79 -0.58
C LEU A 23 3.75 2.06 -2.03
N LEU A 24 2.45 2.29 -2.26
CA LEU A 24 1.91 2.63 -3.58
C LEU A 24 1.39 4.06 -3.55
N ASP A 25 1.96 4.89 -4.41
CA ASP A 25 1.85 6.34 -4.36
C ASP A 25 1.56 6.86 -5.76
N ILE A 26 1.15 8.12 -5.82
CA ILE A 26 1.15 8.87 -7.08
C ILE A 26 2.10 10.06 -6.95
N GLU A 27 2.76 10.39 -8.06
CA GLU A 27 3.54 11.60 -8.17
C GLU A 27 2.60 12.80 -8.35
N THR A 28 2.65 13.72 -7.38
CA THR A 28 1.98 15.01 -7.47
C THR A 28 2.96 16.07 -7.97
N THR A 29 2.45 17.26 -8.28
CA THR A 29 3.27 18.39 -8.75
C THR A 29 4.50 18.63 -7.85
N ASP A 30 5.59 19.11 -8.43
CA ASP A 30 6.87 19.33 -7.73
C ASP A 30 7.61 18.06 -7.29
N GLY A 31 7.26 16.89 -7.85
CA GLY A 31 7.95 15.62 -7.58
C GLY A 31 7.65 15.05 -6.19
N VAL A 32 6.53 15.46 -5.59
CA VAL A 32 6.10 14.98 -4.27
C VAL A 32 5.28 13.72 -4.43
N MET A 33 5.75 12.59 -3.90
CA MET A 33 4.97 11.35 -3.84
C MET A 33 3.94 11.41 -2.72
N THR A 34 2.66 11.26 -3.08
CA THR A 34 1.56 11.18 -2.12
C THR A 34 1.13 9.72 -1.96
N PRO A 35 1.21 9.14 -0.74
CA PRO A 35 0.92 7.73 -0.53
C PRO A 35 -0.55 7.38 -0.46
N LEU A 36 -1.02 6.53 -1.39
CA LEU A 36 -2.39 6.01 -1.38
C LEU A 36 -2.50 4.73 -0.55
N ILE A 37 -1.57 3.78 -0.73
CA ILE A 37 -1.56 2.51 0.02
C ILE A 37 -0.22 2.40 0.75
N LYS A 38 -0.29 2.46 2.08
CA LYS A 38 0.89 2.35 2.92
C LYS A 38 1.45 0.93 2.89
N ARG A 39 2.77 0.79 3.05
CA ARG A 39 3.42 -0.49 3.26
C ARG A 39 2.79 -1.23 4.44
N ASN A 40 2.66 -2.55 4.33
CA ASN A 40 2.05 -3.43 5.32
C ASN A 40 0.52 -3.26 5.49
N THR A 41 -0.17 -2.62 4.54
CA THR A 41 -1.65 -2.61 4.53
C THR A 41 -2.18 -3.99 4.12
N THR A 42 -3.11 -4.56 4.89
CA THR A 42 -3.74 -5.85 4.58
C THR A 42 -4.50 -5.79 3.25
N VAL A 43 -4.30 -6.77 2.38
CA VAL A 43 -5.02 -6.92 1.10
C VAL A 43 -6.17 -7.94 1.26
N PRO A 44 -7.30 -7.77 0.54
CA PRO A 44 -7.57 -6.75 -0.48
C PRO A 44 -7.90 -5.37 0.11
N THR A 45 -7.35 -4.30 -0.48
CA THR A 45 -7.65 -2.91 -0.08
C THR A 45 -7.91 -2.05 -1.31
N LYS A 46 -8.87 -1.12 -1.21
CA LYS A 46 -9.19 -0.13 -2.23
C LYS A 46 -9.15 1.25 -1.59
N LYS A 47 -8.32 2.13 -2.12
CA LYS A 47 -8.22 3.54 -1.73
C LYS A 47 -8.50 4.40 -2.94
N SER A 48 -9.25 5.47 -2.72
CA SER A 48 -9.64 6.43 -3.74
C SER A 48 -9.52 7.81 -3.12
N GLU A 49 -8.73 8.67 -3.73
CA GLU A 49 -8.55 10.05 -3.32
C GLU A 49 -8.76 10.96 -4.53
N THR A 50 -9.35 12.13 -4.30
CA THR A 50 -9.62 13.10 -5.35
C THR A 50 -8.46 14.09 -5.41
N PHE A 51 -7.81 14.18 -6.57
CA PHE A 51 -6.73 15.12 -6.83
C PHE A 51 -7.18 16.19 -7.83
N SER A 52 -6.59 17.38 -7.76
CA SER A 52 -6.84 18.47 -8.71
C SER A 52 -5.57 18.85 -9.47
N THR A 53 -5.75 19.43 -10.65
CA THR A 53 -4.68 20.01 -11.45
C THR A 53 -4.11 21.26 -10.78
N TYR A 54 -2.80 21.43 -10.85
CA TYR A 54 -2.13 22.59 -10.27
C TYR A 54 -2.30 23.87 -11.10
N GLN A 55 -2.45 23.74 -12.43
CA GLN A 55 -2.55 24.88 -13.34
C GLN A 55 -3.94 24.98 -13.98
N ASN A 56 -4.40 26.21 -14.21
CA ASN A 56 -5.64 26.49 -14.93
C ASN A 56 -5.49 26.09 -16.41
N ASN A 57 -6.54 25.52 -16.99
CA ASN A 57 -6.58 25.02 -18.37
C ASN A 57 -5.48 23.98 -18.71
N GLN A 58 -5.10 23.13 -17.75
CA GLN A 58 -4.21 22.00 -18.05
C GLN A 58 -4.92 21.01 -19.00
N PRO A 59 -4.38 20.75 -20.21
CA PRO A 59 -5.06 19.93 -21.23
C PRO A 59 -5.06 18.42 -20.93
N GLY A 60 -4.28 17.98 -19.95
CA GLY A 60 -4.22 16.59 -19.53
C GLY A 60 -3.38 16.38 -18.28
N VAL A 61 -3.60 15.24 -17.62
CA VAL A 61 -2.85 14.79 -16.45
C VAL A 61 -2.17 13.48 -16.80
N LEU A 62 -0.89 13.35 -16.45
CA LEU A 62 -0.14 12.11 -16.59
C LEU A 62 -0.10 11.43 -15.21
N ILE A 63 -0.69 10.25 -15.11
CA ILE A 63 -0.71 9.45 -13.87
C ILE A 63 0.39 8.40 -13.98
N GLN A 64 1.37 8.47 -13.07
CA GLN A 64 2.41 7.46 -12.91
C GLN A 64 2.18 6.68 -11.63
N VAL A 65 2.42 5.37 -11.69
CA VAL A 65 2.27 4.40 -10.58
C VAL A 65 3.61 3.83 -10.17
#